data_AF-A0A1A8EY86-F1
#
_entry.id   AF-A0A1A8EY86-F1
#
_cell.length_a   1.000
_cell.length_b   1.000
_cell.length_c   1.000
_cell.angle_alpha   90.00
_cell.angle_beta   90.00
_cell.angle_gamma   90.00
#
_symmetry.space_group_name_H-M   'P 1'
#
loop_
_entity.id
_entity.type
_entity.pdbx_description
1 polymer ?
#
loop_
_entity_poly.entity_id
_entity_poly.type
_entity_poly.pdbx_seq_one_letter_code
_entity_poly.pdbx_strand_id
1 'polypeptide(L)'
;MDQHTEHTLCGKLSSACGFSSFNFKNIFTSRLLKTIALGQVLSLLICGTAVTCQLLADSKVETPMFQSFLNYTLLLLTYTTFLCTRKGDGNILQILRTKWWKYLVMGLADVEANYAVVKAYQFTTLTSIQLLDCFVIPVLMALSWFFMKTRYKLVHFVAVMVCLLGVGAMVGADFLAGRVQGSTSAVLLGDSLVLLSAILYAVSNICQEHTVKNGSLVEFLGMMGLFGTLISGVQLAVFETHAVSSIKWDRCIILLFGLYVSIMYALYSFMPVVVRLTSATAVNLSLLTADLFSLFCGLFLFHYKFSVLYLISFAVIIVGFIMFNVVPTSSAPPNNSAEEFANRTAGSSSNPLMDADEEAETFIAVDNCN
;
A
#
# COMPACT_ATOMS: atom_id res chain seq x y z
N MET A 1 37.03 -39.24 -6.87
CA MET A 1 36.90 -38.78 -5.46
C MET A 1 35.99 -37.56 -5.47
N ASP A 2 34.84 -37.65 -6.17
CA ASP A 2 34.14 -36.46 -6.71
C ASP A 2 32.62 -36.47 -6.50
N GLN A 3 32.04 -37.57 -6.02
CA GLN A 3 30.59 -37.67 -5.77
C GLN A 3 30.15 -37.14 -4.39
N HIS A 4 31.06 -37.06 -3.42
CA HIS A 4 30.71 -36.63 -2.06
C HIS A 4 30.63 -35.10 -1.91
N THR A 5 31.21 -34.35 -2.87
CA THR A 5 31.28 -32.88 -2.81
C THR A 5 30.02 -32.22 -3.38
N GLU A 6 29.37 -32.81 -4.40
CA GLU A 6 28.14 -32.25 -4.99
C GLU A 6 26.92 -32.35 -4.07
N HIS A 7 26.73 -33.47 -3.36
CA HIS A 7 25.61 -33.64 -2.44
C HIS A 7 25.66 -32.67 -1.25
N THR A 8 26.86 -32.28 -0.82
CA THR A 8 27.06 -31.33 0.28
C THR A 8 26.79 -29.88 -0.16
N LEU A 9 27.04 -29.56 -1.44
CA LEU A 9 26.73 -28.26 -2.02
C LEU A 9 25.21 -28.11 -2.26
N CYS A 10 24.55 -29.14 -2.79
CA CYS A 10 23.10 -29.14 -3.03
C CYS A 10 22.30 -29.06 -1.71
N GLY A 11 22.75 -29.74 -0.65
CA GLY A 11 22.17 -29.62 0.69
C GLY A 11 22.37 -28.24 1.34
N LYS A 12 23.52 -27.60 1.10
CA LYS A 12 23.78 -26.23 1.58
C LYS A 12 23.04 -25.17 0.77
N LEU A 13 22.87 -25.36 -0.54
CA LEU A 13 22.05 -24.48 -1.38
C LEU A 13 20.56 -24.60 -1.03
N SER A 14 20.09 -25.82 -0.72
CA SER A 14 18.73 -26.10 -0.24
C SER A 14 18.48 -25.67 1.22
N SER A 15 19.53 -25.40 1.99
CA SER A 15 19.41 -24.86 3.35
C SER A 15 19.59 -23.33 3.37
N ALA A 16 20.27 -22.76 2.39
CA ALA A 16 20.38 -21.31 2.16
C ALA A 16 19.15 -20.75 1.42
N CYS A 17 18.58 -21.52 0.50
CA CYS A 17 17.26 -21.31 -0.06
C CYS A 17 16.27 -21.97 0.92
N GLY A 18 15.59 -21.21 1.78
CA GLY A 18 14.69 -21.72 2.82
C GLY A 18 13.44 -22.45 2.29
N PHE A 19 13.64 -23.52 1.54
CA PHE A 19 12.64 -24.38 0.90
C PHE A 19 12.45 -25.71 1.67
N SER A 20 12.94 -25.76 2.91
CA SER A 20 12.74 -26.89 3.82
C SER A 20 11.26 -26.96 4.24
N SER A 21 10.50 -27.81 3.53
CA SER A 21 9.18 -28.35 3.89
C SER A 21 8.09 -27.31 4.14
N PHE A 22 7.48 -26.80 3.06
CA PHE A 22 6.19 -26.13 3.08
C PHE A 22 5.10 -27.07 3.65
N ASN A 23 4.92 -27.03 4.96
CA ASN A 23 3.89 -27.78 5.65
C ASN A 23 2.52 -27.13 5.32
N PHE A 24 1.84 -27.64 4.28
CA PHE A 24 0.62 -27.04 3.70
C PHE A 24 -0.50 -26.72 4.71
N LYS A 25 -0.57 -27.47 5.82
CA LYS A 25 -1.52 -27.21 6.91
C LYS A 25 -1.22 -25.95 7.73
N ASN A 26 0.03 -25.46 7.76
CA ASN A 26 0.41 -24.19 8.39
C ASN A 26 0.37 -22.99 7.43
N ILE A 27 0.29 -23.23 6.11
CA ILE A 27 0.21 -22.18 5.08
C ILE A 27 -1.13 -21.44 5.16
N PHE A 28 -2.22 -22.16 5.41
CA PHE A 28 -3.57 -21.60 5.55
C PHE A 28 -3.88 -21.14 6.98
N THR A 29 -2.98 -20.35 7.57
CA THR A 29 -3.34 -19.64 8.80
C THR A 29 -4.43 -18.62 8.46
N SER A 30 -5.49 -18.49 9.28
CA SER A 30 -6.60 -17.52 9.05
C SER A 30 -6.11 -16.09 8.79
N ARG A 31 -4.92 -15.75 9.30
CA ARG A 31 -4.22 -14.49 9.03
C ARG A 31 -3.85 -14.32 7.56
N LEU A 32 -3.26 -15.34 6.92
CA LEU A 32 -2.85 -15.30 5.52
C LEU A 32 -4.07 -15.19 4.60
N LEU A 33 -5.13 -15.96 4.88
CA LEU A 33 -6.39 -15.86 4.13
C LEU A 33 -7.02 -14.46 4.27
N LYS A 34 -7.01 -13.88 5.48
CA LYS A 34 -7.49 -12.51 5.72
C LYS A 34 -6.66 -11.48 4.94
N THR A 35 -5.34 -11.61 4.94
CA THR A 35 -4.44 -10.73 4.16
C THR A 35 -4.73 -10.82 2.67
N ILE A 36 -4.91 -12.03 2.14
CA ILE A 36 -5.23 -12.23 0.73
C ILE A 36 -6.58 -11.60 0.39
N ALA A 37 -7.62 -11.90 1.18
CA ALA A 37 -8.94 -11.34 0.97
C ALA A 37 -8.93 -9.81 0.98
N LEU A 38 -8.22 -9.18 1.92
CA LEU A 38 -8.08 -7.72 1.99
C LEU A 38 -7.36 -7.13 0.77
N GLY A 39 -6.28 -7.77 0.30
CA GLY A 39 -5.57 -7.33 -0.92
C GLY A 39 -6.43 -7.44 -2.18
N GLN A 40 -7.24 -8.50 -2.28
CA GLN A 40 -8.17 -8.68 -3.39
C GLN A 40 -9.32 -7.65 -3.34
N VAL A 41 -9.83 -7.31 -2.16
CA VAL A 41 -10.82 -6.21 -2.01
C VAL A 41 -10.23 -4.88 -2.50
N LEU A 42 -8.99 -4.55 -2.12
CA LEU A 42 -8.34 -3.33 -2.63
C LEU A 42 -8.16 -3.37 -4.15
N SER A 43 -7.79 -4.52 -4.70
CA SER A 43 -7.61 -4.69 -6.14
C SER A 43 -8.93 -4.52 -6.91
N LEU A 44 -10.04 -5.00 -6.36
CA LEU A 44 -11.38 -4.79 -6.91
C LEU A 44 -11.81 -3.32 -6.82
N LEU A 45 -11.46 -2.61 -5.74
CA LEU A 45 -11.72 -1.18 -5.62
C LEU A 45 -10.95 -0.40 -6.69
N ILE A 46 -9.64 -0.68 -6.88
CA ILE A 46 -8.86 -0.07 -7.97
C ILE A 46 -9.49 -0.37 -9.33
N CYS A 47 -9.83 -1.63 -9.60
CA CYS A 47 -10.53 -2.00 -10.83
C CYS A 47 -11.84 -1.20 -11.01
N GLY A 48 -12.64 -1.06 -9.96
CA GLY A 48 -13.88 -0.26 -10.00
C GLY A 48 -13.64 1.20 -10.33
N THR A 49 -12.56 1.80 -9.80
CA THR A 49 -12.18 3.18 -10.15
C THR A 49 -11.73 3.30 -11.59
N ALA A 50 -10.95 2.34 -12.10
CA ALA A 50 -10.51 2.31 -13.50
C ALA A 50 -11.70 2.17 -14.46
N VAL A 51 -12.64 1.26 -14.18
CA VAL A 51 -13.86 1.07 -14.98
C VAL A 51 -14.72 2.33 -14.96
N THR A 52 -14.92 2.95 -13.80
CA THR A 52 -15.74 4.16 -13.70
C THR A 52 -15.08 5.34 -14.42
N CYS A 53 -13.75 5.45 -14.34
CA CYS A 53 -12.98 6.45 -15.08
C CYS A 53 -13.09 6.24 -16.60
N GLN A 54 -12.99 4.99 -17.07
CA GLN A 54 -13.17 4.64 -18.48
C GLN A 54 -14.58 5.01 -18.99
N LEU A 55 -15.62 4.72 -18.22
CA LEU A 55 -17.00 5.12 -18.58
C LEU A 55 -17.17 6.65 -18.68
N LEU A 56 -16.43 7.40 -17.86
CA LEU A 56 -16.37 8.87 -17.93
C LEU A 56 -15.65 9.35 -19.20
N ALA A 57 -14.53 8.71 -19.54
CA ALA A 57 -13.76 8.99 -20.75
C ALA A 57 -14.58 8.69 -22.01
N ASP A 58 -15.31 7.57 -22.04
CA ASP A 58 -16.23 7.22 -23.15
C ASP A 58 -17.36 8.26 -23.30
N SER A 59 -17.74 8.90 -22.19
CA SER A 59 -18.68 10.03 -22.16
C SER A 59 -18.04 11.38 -22.51
N LYS A 60 -16.77 11.40 -22.95
CA LYS A 60 -15.95 12.59 -23.27
C LYS A 60 -15.69 13.51 -22.09
N VAL A 61 -15.64 12.96 -20.87
CA VAL A 61 -15.33 13.69 -19.63
C VAL A 61 -14.00 13.19 -19.09
N GLU A 62 -12.92 13.84 -19.52
CA GLU A 62 -11.54 13.53 -19.10
C GLU A 62 -11.05 14.59 -18.10
N THR A 63 -11.44 14.46 -16.83
CA THR A 63 -11.01 15.37 -15.76
C THR A 63 -10.45 14.61 -14.54
N PRO A 64 -9.31 13.92 -14.69
CA PRO A 64 -8.66 13.13 -13.63
C PRO A 64 -8.19 13.98 -12.43
N MET A 65 -7.82 15.25 -12.62
CA MET A 65 -7.46 16.13 -11.50
C MET A 65 -8.68 16.52 -10.68
N PHE A 66 -9.79 16.77 -11.36
CA PHE A 66 -11.08 17.01 -10.69
C PHE A 66 -11.54 15.78 -9.89
N GLN A 67 -11.41 14.59 -10.47
CA GLN A 67 -11.68 13.31 -9.78
C GLN A 67 -10.86 13.16 -8.48
N SER A 68 -9.55 13.42 -8.55
CA SER A 68 -8.65 13.36 -7.40
C SER A 68 -8.99 14.42 -6.34
N PHE A 69 -9.27 15.65 -6.77
CA PHE A 69 -9.68 16.74 -5.89
C PHE A 69 -10.95 16.42 -5.09
N LEU A 70 -11.97 15.84 -5.74
CA LEU A 70 -13.20 15.42 -5.06
C LEU A 70 -12.93 14.34 -4.01
N ASN A 71 -12.06 13.37 -4.30
CA ASN A 71 -11.65 12.35 -3.33
C ASN A 71 -10.98 12.99 -2.10
N TYR A 72 -9.93 13.80 -2.29
CA TYR A 72 -9.24 14.44 -1.16
C TYR A 72 -10.17 15.37 -0.38
N THR A 73 -11.08 16.07 -1.06
CA THR A 73 -12.10 16.92 -0.40
C THR A 73 -13.03 16.08 0.47
N LEU A 74 -13.44 14.90 0.03
CA LEU A 74 -14.27 14.01 0.84
C LEU A 74 -13.50 13.46 2.05
N LEU A 75 -12.20 13.13 1.90
CA LEU A 75 -11.33 12.81 3.03
C LEU A 75 -11.21 13.98 4.01
N LEU A 76 -11.07 15.21 3.49
CA LEU A 76 -11.01 16.44 4.29
C LEU A 76 -12.29 16.61 5.11
N LEU A 77 -13.44 16.56 4.45
CA LEU A 77 -14.74 16.77 5.09
C LEU A 77 -15.06 15.71 6.15
N THR A 78 -14.60 14.48 5.97
CA THR A 78 -14.87 13.39 6.91
C THR A 78 -13.81 13.32 8.03
N TYR A 79 -12.56 13.04 7.68
CA TYR A 79 -11.50 12.78 8.66
C TYR A 79 -10.92 14.07 9.24
N THR A 80 -10.64 15.08 8.41
CA THR A 80 -10.07 16.34 8.92
C THR A 80 -11.07 17.08 9.81
N THR A 81 -12.35 17.16 9.41
CA THR A 81 -13.40 17.72 10.27
C THR A 81 -13.53 16.95 11.58
N PHE A 82 -13.49 15.62 11.54
CA PHE A 82 -13.50 14.80 12.75
C PHE A 82 -12.29 15.13 13.67
N LEU A 83 -11.08 15.27 13.11
CA LEU A 83 -9.91 15.72 13.88
C LEU A 83 -10.02 17.15 14.42
N CYS A 84 -10.69 18.05 13.71
CA CYS A 84 -10.94 19.42 14.17
C CYS A 84 -11.90 19.45 15.37
N THR A 85 -12.91 18.58 15.37
CA THR A 85 -13.94 18.52 16.42
C THR A 85 -13.50 17.75 17.66
N ARG A 86 -12.49 16.88 17.54
CA ARG A 86 -11.90 16.17 18.67
C ARG A 86 -11.21 17.17 19.59
N LYS A 87 -11.51 17.11 20.90
CA LYS A 87 -10.85 17.91 21.95
C LYS A 87 -9.86 17.03 22.72
N GLY A 88 -8.55 17.32 22.68
CA GLY A 88 -7.52 16.68 23.51
C GLY A 88 -6.08 16.85 22.99
N ASP A 89 -5.12 16.19 23.66
CA ASP A 89 -3.74 16.06 23.18
C ASP A 89 -3.73 15.22 21.89
N GLY A 90 -3.48 15.87 20.76
CA GLY A 90 -3.69 15.30 19.42
C GLY A 90 -4.70 16.04 18.54
N ASN A 91 -5.11 17.25 18.92
CA ASN A 91 -5.85 18.15 18.03
C ASN A 91 -5.06 18.39 16.73
N ILE A 92 -5.79 18.61 15.63
CA ILE A 92 -5.18 18.92 14.32
C ILE A 92 -4.16 20.05 14.40
N LEU A 93 -4.42 21.09 15.21
CA LEU A 93 -3.56 22.26 15.34
C LEU A 93 -2.16 21.90 15.89
N GLN A 94 -2.10 20.94 16.82
CA GLN A 94 -0.83 20.48 17.40
C GLN A 94 -0.04 19.67 16.37
N ILE A 95 -0.72 18.79 15.63
CA ILE A 95 -0.13 18.00 14.55
C ILE A 95 0.39 18.93 13.44
N LEU A 96 -0.39 19.95 13.07
CA LEU A 96 0.00 20.97 12.10
C LEU A 96 1.20 21.78 12.60
N ARG A 97 1.31 22.06 13.90
CA ARG A 97 2.45 22.82 14.42
C ARG A 97 3.75 22.02 14.42
N THR A 98 3.69 20.71 14.72
CA THR A 98 4.90 19.91 14.93
C THR A 98 5.32 19.10 13.69
N LYS A 99 4.36 18.60 12.90
CA LYS A 99 4.60 17.57 11.87
C LYS A 99 4.08 17.94 10.47
N TRP A 100 3.56 19.16 10.24
CA TRP A 100 2.95 19.54 8.96
C TRP A 100 3.82 19.24 7.74
N TRP A 101 5.12 19.53 7.81
CA TRP A 101 6.02 19.38 6.68
C TRP A 101 6.13 17.94 6.18
N LYS A 102 6.03 16.95 7.09
CA LYS A 102 6.07 15.52 6.73
C LYS A 102 4.84 15.13 5.92
N TYR A 103 3.68 15.59 6.38
CA TYR A 103 2.40 15.36 5.70
C TYR A 103 2.27 16.15 4.40
N LEU A 104 2.86 17.34 4.32
CA LEU A 104 2.92 18.12 3.10
C LEU A 104 3.74 17.41 2.01
N VAL A 105 4.94 16.94 2.35
CA VAL A 105 5.79 16.20 1.39
C VAL A 105 5.12 14.90 0.93
N MET A 106 4.49 14.19 1.86
CA MET A 106 3.72 12.97 1.56
C MET A 106 2.52 13.25 0.64
N GLY A 107 1.71 14.26 0.96
CA GLY A 107 0.58 14.66 0.13
C GLY A 107 1.00 15.15 -1.25
N LEU A 108 2.13 15.88 -1.34
CA LEU A 108 2.71 16.29 -2.61
C LEU A 108 3.16 15.09 -3.44
N ALA A 109 3.88 14.14 -2.84
CA ALA A 109 4.32 12.94 -3.54
C ALA A 109 3.14 12.12 -4.06
N ASP A 110 2.09 11.96 -3.25
CA ASP A 110 0.88 11.23 -3.63
C ASP A 110 0.14 11.90 -4.80
N VAL A 111 -0.11 13.20 -4.69
CA VAL A 111 -0.83 13.97 -5.71
C VAL A 111 -0.04 14.06 -7.02
N GLU A 112 1.27 14.30 -6.96
CA GLU A 112 2.14 14.32 -8.13
C GLU A 112 2.29 12.93 -8.77
N ALA A 113 2.30 11.84 -7.99
CA ALA A 113 2.29 10.49 -8.54
C ALA A 113 1.03 10.22 -9.38
N ASN A 114 -0.15 10.58 -8.84
CA ASN A 114 -1.42 10.49 -9.54
C ASN A 114 -1.44 11.35 -10.81
N TYR A 115 -0.92 12.57 -10.76
CA TYR A 115 -0.81 13.42 -11.95
C TYR A 115 0.14 12.84 -13.01
N ALA A 116 1.33 12.39 -12.60
CA ALA A 116 2.34 11.87 -13.51
C ALA A 116 1.88 10.62 -14.26
N VAL A 117 1.19 9.68 -13.58
CA VAL A 117 0.64 8.48 -14.25
C VAL A 117 -0.50 8.83 -15.21
N VAL A 118 -1.41 9.72 -14.77
CA VAL A 118 -2.50 10.23 -15.61
C VAL A 118 -1.96 10.87 -16.88
N LYS A 119 -0.94 11.72 -16.74
CA LYS A 119 -0.29 12.38 -17.86
C LYS A 119 0.42 11.38 -18.77
N ALA A 120 1.02 10.32 -18.21
CA ALA A 120 1.69 9.29 -18.99
C ALA A 120 0.75 8.55 -19.95
N TYR A 121 -0.53 8.36 -19.61
CA TYR A 121 -1.54 7.76 -20.51
C TYR A 121 -1.68 8.50 -21.86
N GLN A 122 -1.32 9.78 -21.92
CA GLN A 122 -1.36 10.56 -23.16
C GLN A 122 -0.12 10.35 -24.05
N PHE A 123 0.97 9.82 -23.50
CA PHE A 123 2.27 9.73 -24.16
C PHE A 123 2.79 8.30 -24.37
N THR A 124 2.30 7.33 -23.60
CA THR A 124 2.71 5.92 -23.69
C THR A 124 1.51 4.97 -23.67
N THR A 125 1.73 3.68 -23.93
CA THR A 125 0.65 2.68 -24.03
C THR A 125 0.26 2.14 -22.65
N LEU A 126 -0.98 1.66 -22.51
CA LEU A 126 -1.46 0.95 -21.31
C LEU A 126 -0.51 -0.19 -20.90
N THR A 127 -0.03 -0.95 -21.88
CA THR A 127 0.92 -2.05 -21.66
C THR A 127 2.27 -1.58 -21.13
N SER A 128 2.76 -0.42 -21.59
CA SER A 128 4.00 0.17 -21.08
C SER A 128 3.79 0.63 -19.64
N ILE A 129 2.68 1.32 -19.35
CA ILE A 129 2.35 1.79 -18.00
C ILE A 129 2.31 0.61 -17.01
N GLN A 130 1.65 -0.49 -17.36
CA GLN A 130 1.56 -1.67 -16.49
C GLN A 130 2.94 -2.31 -16.20
N LEU A 131 3.81 -2.42 -17.22
CA LEU A 131 5.17 -2.94 -17.02
C LEU A 131 6.02 -2.00 -16.16
N LEU A 132 5.94 -0.70 -16.43
CA LEU A 132 6.76 0.29 -15.74
C LEU A 132 6.26 0.57 -14.32
N ASP A 133 4.96 0.51 -14.06
CA ASP A 133 4.40 0.69 -12.71
C ASP A 133 4.84 -0.43 -11.77
N CYS A 134 5.11 -1.64 -12.29
CA CYS A 134 5.73 -2.72 -11.50
C CYS A 134 7.09 -2.33 -10.90
N PHE A 135 7.77 -1.32 -11.45
CA PHE A 135 9.00 -0.75 -10.88
C PHE A 135 8.80 -0.18 -9.46
N VAL A 136 7.56 0.15 -9.09
CA VAL A 136 7.20 0.54 -7.71
C VAL A 136 7.64 -0.53 -6.70
N ILE A 137 7.59 -1.82 -7.05
CA ILE A 137 7.86 -2.92 -6.11
C ILE A 137 9.35 -2.99 -5.72
N PRO A 138 10.32 -3.03 -6.65
CA PRO A 138 11.73 -2.91 -6.30
C PRO A 138 12.06 -1.65 -5.50
N VAL A 139 11.51 -0.49 -5.90
CA VAL A 139 11.74 0.77 -5.19
C VAL A 139 11.18 0.70 -3.77
N LEU A 140 9.98 0.14 -3.58
CA LEU A 140 9.38 -0.09 -2.26
C LEU A 140 10.24 -1.01 -1.39
N MET A 141 10.79 -2.10 -1.94
CA MET A 141 11.66 -2.99 -1.19
C MET A 141 12.96 -2.28 -0.76
N ALA A 142 13.57 -1.50 -1.66
CA ALA A 142 14.77 -0.72 -1.36
C ALA A 142 14.50 0.36 -0.30
N LEU A 143 13.40 1.12 -0.44
CA LEU A 143 13.00 2.16 0.49
C LEU A 143 12.57 1.58 1.84
N SER A 144 11.85 0.46 1.87
CA SER A 144 11.49 -0.24 3.12
C SER A 144 12.73 -0.77 3.84
N TRP A 145 13.71 -1.27 3.10
CA TRP A 145 14.99 -1.66 3.68
C TRP A 145 15.74 -0.45 4.27
N PHE A 146 15.76 0.68 3.57
CA PHE A 146 16.47 1.89 4.02
C PHE A 146 15.77 2.60 5.20
N PHE A 147 14.47 2.89 5.09
CA PHE A 147 13.71 3.66 6.09
C PHE A 147 13.18 2.81 7.25
N MET A 148 12.62 1.63 6.96
CA MET A 148 11.97 0.78 7.95
C MET A 148 12.89 -0.33 8.48
N LYS A 149 14.12 -0.47 7.94
CA LYS A 149 15.09 -1.54 8.25
C LYS A 149 14.49 -2.95 8.10
N THR A 150 13.55 -3.10 7.16
CA THR A 150 12.87 -4.36 6.90
C THR A 150 13.86 -5.41 6.40
N ARG A 151 13.86 -6.61 6.99
CA ARG A 151 14.72 -7.72 6.55
C ARG A 151 13.99 -8.62 5.58
N TYR A 152 14.36 -8.54 4.30
CA TYR A 152 13.88 -9.44 3.25
C TYR A 152 14.76 -10.68 3.15
N LYS A 153 14.13 -11.85 3.23
CA LYS A 153 14.70 -13.16 2.88
C LYS A 153 14.64 -13.41 1.37
N LEU A 154 15.44 -14.38 0.89
CA LEU A 154 15.47 -14.81 -0.52
C LEU A 154 14.07 -15.11 -1.09
N VAL A 155 13.18 -15.71 -0.29
CA VAL A 155 11.81 -16.03 -0.67
C VAL A 155 11.04 -14.80 -1.18
N HIS A 156 11.25 -13.61 -0.60
CA HIS A 156 10.57 -12.39 -1.06
C HIS A 156 11.04 -11.94 -2.44
N PHE A 157 12.34 -12.05 -2.72
CA PHE A 157 12.88 -11.72 -4.03
C PHE A 157 12.37 -12.69 -5.10
N VAL A 158 12.35 -14.00 -4.79
CA VAL A 158 11.77 -15.00 -5.70
C VAL A 158 10.28 -14.73 -5.93
N ALA A 159 9.52 -14.41 -4.88
CA ALA A 159 8.10 -14.08 -5.00
C ALA A 159 7.85 -12.87 -5.91
N VAL A 160 8.65 -11.81 -5.79
CA VAL A 160 8.56 -10.63 -6.67
C VAL A 160 8.87 -11.00 -8.11
N MET A 161 9.92 -11.80 -8.36
CA MET A 161 10.24 -12.27 -9.71
C MET A 161 9.10 -13.09 -10.33
N VAL A 162 8.45 -13.94 -9.54
CA VAL A 162 7.26 -14.70 -9.98
C VAL A 162 6.12 -13.75 -10.37
N CYS A 163 5.82 -12.73 -9.56
CA CYS A 163 4.80 -11.74 -9.91
C CYS A 163 5.15 -10.96 -11.19
N LEU A 164 6.40 -10.52 -11.34
CA LEU A 164 6.86 -9.82 -12.55
C LEU A 164 6.76 -10.70 -13.81
N LEU A 165 7.03 -12.01 -13.70
CA LEU A 165 6.80 -12.95 -14.80
C LEU A 165 5.32 -13.04 -15.17
N GLY A 166 4.41 -13.00 -14.19
CA GLY A 166 2.97 -12.98 -14.43
C GLY A 166 2.52 -11.71 -15.17
N VAL A 167 3.02 -10.54 -14.77
CA VAL A 167 2.76 -9.27 -15.50
C VAL A 167 3.35 -9.31 -16.91
N GLY A 168 4.58 -9.84 -17.07
CA GLY A 168 5.20 -10.02 -18.38
C GLY A 168 4.38 -10.92 -19.31
N ALA A 169 3.78 -12.00 -18.79
CA ALA A 169 2.87 -12.85 -19.54
C ALA A 169 1.56 -12.13 -19.93
N MET A 170 1.01 -11.29 -19.04
CA MET A 170 -0.17 -10.46 -19.33
C MET A 170 0.11 -9.49 -20.46
N VAL A 171 1.24 -8.79 -20.41
CA VAL A 171 1.63 -7.83 -21.45
C VAL A 171 1.98 -8.52 -22.77
N GLY A 172 2.60 -9.70 -22.70
CA GLY A 172 2.77 -10.56 -23.87
C GLY A 172 1.43 -10.91 -24.53
N ALA A 173 0.40 -11.21 -23.73
CA ALA A 173 -0.94 -11.48 -24.25
C ALA A 173 -1.55 -10.24 -24.94
N ASP A 174 -1.33 -9.03 -24.42
CA ASP A 174 -1.79 -7.80 -25.06
C ASP A 174 -1.09 -7.53 -26.40
N PHE A 175 0.21 -7.86 -26.50
CA PHE A 175 0.96 -7.79 -27.76
C PHE A 175 0.39 -8.78 -28.79
N LEU A 176 0.16 -10.03 -28.39
CA LEU A 176 -0.47 -11.07 -29.22
C LEU A 176 -1.90 -10.72 -29.65
N ALA A 177 -2.64 -10.00 -28.80
CA ALA A 177 -4.00 -9.53 -29.08
C ALA A 177 -4.04 -8.29 -29.98
N GLY A 178 -2.87 -7.71 -30.33
CA GLY A 178 -2.77 -6.53 -31.18
C GLY A 178 -3.25 -5.24 -30.52
N ARG A 179 -3.25 -5.16 -29.18
CA ARG A 179 -3.76 -4.00 -28.42
C ARG A 179 -2.74 -2.85 -28.26
N VAL A 180 -1.66 -2.87 -29.04
CA VAL A 180 -0.60 -1.85 -28.96
C VAL A 180 -0.95 -0.66 -29.84
N GLN A 181 -1.63 0.33 -29.26
CA GLN A 181 -1.88 1.62 -29.90
C GLN A 181 -0.84 2.63 -29.40
N GLY A 182 0.33 2.71 -30.05
CA GLY A 182 1.41 3.61 -29.64
C GLY A 182 1.75 4.66 -30.70
N SER A 183 1.69 5.95 -30.33
CA SER A 183 2.28 7.04 -31.13
C SER A 183 3.78 7.12 -30.84
N THR A 184 4.62 6.95 -31.86
CA THR A 184 6.08 6.73 -31.72
C THR A 184 6.87 7.94 -31.19
N SER A 185 6.31 9.15 -31.26
CA SER A 185 7.11 10.37 -31.13
C SER A 185 7.34 10.85 -29.69
N ALA A 186 6.64 10.32 -28.68
CA ALA A 186 6.75 10.79 -27.28
C ALA A 186 6.76 9.67 -26.23
N VAL A 187 6.94 8.40 -26.63
CA VAL A 187 6.93 7.24 -25.72
C VAL A 187 7.93 7.40 -24.58
N LEU A 188 9.14 7.90 -24.88
CA LEU A 188 10.19 8.11 -23.88
C LEU A 188 9.77 9.08 -22.77
N LEU A 189 9.01 10.13 -23.12
CA LEU A 189 8.48 11.08 -22.13
C LEU A 189 7.44 10.39 -21.26
N GLY A 190 6.51 9.64 -21.86
CA GLY A 190 5.52 8.86 -21.12
C GLY A 190 6.17 7.87 -20.17
N ASP A 191 7.13 7.08 -20.64
CA ASP A 191 7.84 6.08 -19.84
C ASP A 191 8.60 6.75 -18.67
N SER A 192 9.25 7.90 -18.90
CA SER A 192 9.91 8.66 -17.83
C SER A 192 8.93 9.18 -16.77
N LEU A 193 7.71 9.56 -17.17
CA LEU A 193 6.65 9.99 -16.26
C LEU A 193 6.10 8.81 -15.44
N VAL A 194 5.97 7.61 -16.03
CA VAL A 194 5.57 6.42 -15.28
C VAL A 194 6.63 6.05 -14.23
N LEU A 195 7.91 6.06 -14.59
CA LEU A 195 8.99 5.79 -13.62
C LEU A 195 9.01 6.82 -12.50
N LEU A 196 8.80 8.10 -12.81
CA LEU A 196 8.68 9.14 -11.79
C LEU A 196 7.49 8.89 -10.87
N SER A 197 6.32 8.56 -11.43
CA SER A 197 5.12 8.20 -10.67
C SER A 197 5.38 7.00 -9.75
N ALA A 198 6.00 5.93 -10.25
CA ALA A 198 6.33 4.75 -9.48
C ALA A 198 7.25 5.08 -8.29
N ILE A 199 8.25 5.95 -8.48
CA ILE A 199 9.12 6.40 -7.38
C ILE A 199 8.31 7.20 -6.35
N LEU A 200 7.47 8.13 -6.79
CA LEU A 200 6.65 8.96 -5.91
C LEU A 200 5.61 8.14 -5.14
N TYR A 201 4.94 7.19 -5.78
CA TYR A 201 4.05 6.24 -5.12
C TYR A 201 4.79 5.37 -4.12
N ALA A 202 6.01 4.90 -4.44
CA ALA A 202 6.82 4.14 -3.49
C ALA A 202 7.15 4.97 -2.23
N VAL A 203 7.52 6.24 -2.41
CA VAL A 203 7.77 7.18 -1.31
C VAL A 203 6.48 7.42 -0.50
N SER A 204 5.36 7.72 -1.16
CA SER A 204 4.05 7.93 -0.51
C SER A 204 3.64 6.71 0.32
N ASN A 205 3.71 5.52 -0.27
CA ASN A 205 3.33 4.25 0.36
C ASN A 205 4.22 3.87 1.56
N ILE A 206 5.55 4.11 1.50
CA ILE A 206 6.44 3.87 2.65
C ILE A 206 6.20 4.87 3.77
N CYS A 207 6.03 6.14 3.42
CA CYS A 207 5.68 7.18 4.40
C CYS A 207 4.33 6.86 5.05
N GLN A 208 3.35 6.39 4.28
CA GLN A 208 2.08 5.90 4.78
C GLN A 208 2.29 4.72 5.73
N GLU A 209 3.02 3.68 5.33
CA GLU A 209 3.30 2.51 6.17
C GLU A 209 3.94 2.90 7.51
N HIS A 210 4.95 3.76 7.47
CA HIS A 210 5.61 4.25 8.68
C HIS A 210 4.63 5.03 9.58
N THR A 211 3.81 5.90 9.00
CA THR A 211 2.87 6.75 9.74
C THR A 211 1.73 5.94 10.37
N VAL A 212 1.16 4.98 9.66
CA VAL A 212 0.05 4.17 10.18
C VAL A 212 0.48 3.11 11.19
N LYS A 213 1.74 2.68 11.15
CA LYS A 213 2.31 1.76 12.15
C LYS A 213 2.72 2.48 13.43
N ASN A 214 3.22 3.72 13.33
CA ASN A 214 3.72 4.49 14.47
C ASN A 214 2.73 5.56 14.99
N GLY A 215 1.61 5.75 14.32
CA GLY A 215 0.65 6.82 14.61
C GLY A 215 -0.81 6.39 14.42
N SER A 216 -1.70 7.39 14.39
CA SER A 216 -3.13 7.17 14.21
C SER A 216 -3.49 7.11 12.73
N LEU A 217 -4.29 6.11 12.34
CA LEU A 217 -4.87 6.01 11.00
C LEU A 217 -5.70 7.27 10.68
N VAL A 218 -6.49 7.73 11.64
CA VAL A 218 -7.36 8.89 11.48
C VAL A 218 -6.54 10.16 11.25
N GLU A 219 -5.42 10.32 11.99
CA GLU A 219 -4.48 11.43 11.76
C GLU A 219 -3.91 11.40 10.34
N PHE A 220 -3.43 10.25 9.88
CA PHE A 220 -2.90 10.11 8.52
C PHE A 220 -3.95 10.49 7.46
N LEU A 221 -5.16 9.91 7.51
CA LEU A 221 -6.23 10.22 6.55
C LEU A 221 -6.64 11.69 6.60
N GLY A 222 -6.75 12.29 7.79
CA GLY A 222 -7.13 13.69 7.93
C GLY A 222 -6.07 14.66 7.43
N MET A 223 -4.79 14.33 7.60
CA MET A 223 -3.70 15.16 7.07
C MET A 223 -3.56 15.02 5.55
N MET A 224 -3.77 13.80 5.01
CA MET A 224 -3.85 13.55 3.58
C MET A 224 -5.03 14.27 2.93
N GLY A 225 -6.21 14.27 3.55
CA GLY A 225 -7.36 15.04 3.09
C GLY A 225 -7.05 16.54 3.03
N LEU A 226 -6.43 17.10 4.07
CA LEU A 226 -6.09 18.52 4.13
C LEU A 226 -5.08 18.94 3.05
N PHE A 227 -3.88 18.35 3.06
CA PHE A 227 -2.83 18.74 2.11
C PHE A 227 -3.15 18.28 0.69
N GLY A 228 -3.75 17.10 0.54
CA GLY A 228 -4.19 16.60 -0.76
C GLY A 228 -5.19 17.54 -1.42
N THR A 229 -6.19 18.04 -0.68
CA THR A 229 -7.17 19.01 -1.22
C THR A 229 -6.51 20.33 -1.63
N LEU A 230 -5.58 20.84 -0.83
CA LEU A 230 -4.86 22.08 -1.15
C LEU A 230 -4.03 21.94 -2.44
N ILE A 231 -3.23 20.87 -2.54
CA ILE A 231 -2.33 20.65 -3.68
C ILE A 231 -3.13 20.31 -4.94
N SER A 232 -4.05 19.34 -4.86
CA SER A 232 -4.90 18.96 -5.99
C SER A 232 -5.82 20.10 -6.43
N GLY A 233 -6.27 20.96 -5.51
CA GLY A 233 -7.05 22.15 -5.85
C GLY A 233 -6.26 23.17 -6.67
N VAL A 234 -4.99 23.40 -6.33
CA VAL A 234 -4.09 24.25 -7.13
C VAL A 234 -3.86 23.62 -8.52
N GLN A 235 -3.59 22.33 -8.60
CA GLN A 235 -3.39 21.65 -9.89
C GLN A 235 -4.66 21.68 -10.76
N LEU A 236 -5.82 21.43 -10.16
CA LEU A 236 -7.12 21.55 -10.83
C LEU A 236 -7.31 22.95 -11.41
N ALA A 237 -7.04 23.99 -10.62
CA ALA A 237 -7.18 25.38 -11.04
C ALA A 237 -6.24 25.74 -12.20
N VAL A 238 -5.03 25.18 -12.22
CA VAL A 238 -4.02 25.47 -13.25
C VAL A 238 -4.24 24.68 -14.54
N PHE A 239 -4.58 23.38 -14.44
CA PHE A 239 -4.56 22.48 -15.60
C PHE A 239 -5.95 22.15 -16.19
N GLU A 240 -6.99 22.04 -15.36
CA GLU A 240 -8.27 21.45 -15.79
C GLU A 240 -9.47 22.39 -15.69
N THR A 241 -9.31 23.65 -15.25
CA THR A 241 -10.41 24.62 -15.12
C THR A 241 -11.27 24.74 -16.39
N HIS A 242 -10.64 24.80 -17.56
CA HIS A 242 -11.37 24.87 -18.83
C HIS A 242 -12.10 23.55 -19.16
N ALA A 243 -11.45 22.41 -18.92
CA ALA A 243 -12.05 21.10 -19.16
C ALA A 243 -13.29 20.90 -18.27
N VAL A 244 -13.19 21.24 -16.98
CA VAL A 244 -14.32 21.15 -16.02
C VAL A 244 -15.47 22.07 -16.40
N SER A 245 -15.19 23.30 -16.84
CA SER A 245 -16.22 24.24 -17.30
C SER A 245 -16.95 23.77 -18.57
N SER A 246 -16.26 22.98 -19.40
CA SER A 246 -16.83 22.42 -20.63
C SER A 246 -17.69 21.16 -20.42
N ILE A 247 -17.73 20.61 -19.19
CA ILE A 247 -18.52 19.41 -18.89
C ILE A 247 -20.01 19.73 -19.01
N LYS A 248 -20.70 18.95 -19.85
CA LYS A 248 -22.16 18.94 -19.89
C LYS A 248 -22.69 18.07 -18.75
N TRP A 249 -23.13 18.72 -17.68
CA TRP A 249 -23.66 18.03 -16.51
C TRP A 249 -24.96 17.32 -16.83
N ASP A 250 -24.93 15.99 -16.82
CA ASP A 250 -26.09 15.12 -16.89
C ASP A 250 -26.17 14.24 -15.63
N ARG A 251 -27.36 13.75 -15.31
CA ARG A 251 -27.60 12.86 -14.15
C ARG A 251 -26.70 11.62 -14.21
N CYS A 252 -26.45 11.09 -15.40
CA CYS A 252 -25.52 9.96 -15.58
C CYS A 252 -24.09 10.31 -15.16
N ILE A 253 -23.56 11.45 -15.63
CA ILE A 253 -22.20 11.92 -15.30
C ILE A 253 -22.07 12.20 -13.80
N ILE A 254 -23.08 12.84 -13.20
CA ILE A 254 -23.09 13.10 -11.75
C ILE A 254 -23.06 11.79 -10.96
N LEU A 255 -23.85 10.79 -11.35
CA LEU A 255 -23.84 9.48 -10.71
C LEU A 255 -22.51 8.75 -10.88
N LEU A 256 -21.89 8.83 -12.06
CA LEU A 256 -20.58 8.22 -12.31
C LEU A 256 -19.47 8.90 -11.48
N PHE A 257 -19.46 10.23 -11.36
CA PHE A 257 -18.56 10.92 -10.45
C PHE A 257 -18.82 10.53 -8.99
N GLY A 258 -20.08 10.47 -8.55
CA GLY A 258 -20.44 10.03 -7.21
C GLY A 258 -19.97 8.60 -6.91
N LEU A 259 -20.13 7.69 -7.86
CA LEU A 259 -19.64 6.32 -7.77
C LEU A 259 -18.11 6.27 -7.71
N TYR A 260 -17.42 6.96 -8.62
CA TYR A 260 -15.96 7.05 -8.63
C TYR A 260 -15.43 7.54 -7.29
N VAL A 261 -15.95 8.66 -6.78
CA VAL A 261 -15.52 9.27 -5.52
C VAL A 261 -15.82 8.33 -4.34
N SER A 262 -16.95 7.63 -4.34
CA SER A 262 -17.29 6.67 -3.28
C SER A 262 -16.33 5.48 -3.26
N ILE A 263 -15.98 4.92 -4.43
CA ILE A 263 -15.03 3.81 -4.54
C ILE A 263 -13.61 4.26 -4.17
N MET A 264 -13.17 5.42 -4.66
CA MET A 264 -11.86 5.99 -4.32
C MET A 264 -11.75 6.31 -2.82
N TYR A 265 -12.81 6.87 -2.23
CA TYR A 265 -12.85 7.12 -0.79
C TYR A 265 -12.73 5.83 0.03
N ALA A 266 -13.44 4.77 -0.39
CA ALA A 266 -13.30 3.45 0.22
C ALA A 266 -11.87 2.90 0.06
N LEU A 267 -11.26 3.05 -1.13
CA LEU A 267 -9.88 2.65 -1.38
C LEU A 267 -8.92 3.35 -0.42
N TYR A 268 -8.93 4.69 -0.38
CA TYR A 268 -8.07 5.49 0.51
C TYR A 268 -8.33 5.23 2.00
N SER A 269 -9.53 4.80 2.37
CA SER A 269 -9.87 4.47 3.75
C SER A 269 -9.40 3.08 4.17
N PHE A 270 -9.51 2.09 3.27
CA PHE A 270 -9.12 0.71 3.55
C PHE A 270 -7.63 0.45 3.33
N MET A 271 -7.02 1.06 2.33
CA MET A 271 -5.61 0.92 1.96
C MET A 271 -4.67 1.06 3.18
N PRO A 272 -4.82 2.07 4.06
CA PRO A 272 -3.94 2.26 5.21
C PRO A 272 -4.20 1.24 6.33
N VAL A 273 -5.44 0.74 6.46
CA VAL A 273 -5.80 -0.36 7.37
C VAL A 273 -5.09 -1.65 6.94
N VAL A 274 -5.10 -1.98 5.64
CA VAL A 274 -4.45 -3.18 5.12
C VAL A 274 -2.93 -3.08 5.25
N VAL A 275 -2.33 -1.93 4.95
CA VAL A 275 -0.88 -1.69 5.13
C VAL A 275 -0.47 -1.87 6.58
N ARG A 276 -1.27 -1.40 7.53
CA ARG A 276 -1.00 -1.57 8.96
C ARG A 276 -0.97 -3.05 9.37
N LEU A 277 -1.83 -3.88 8.79
CA LEU A 277 -1.89 -5.33 9.04
C LEU A 277 -0.79 -6.13 8.31
N THR A 278 -0.24 -5.54 7.24
CA THR A 278 0.71 -6.18 6.32
C THR A 278 1.95 -5.30 6.11
N SER A 279 2.17 -4.81 4.88
CA SER A 279 3.20 -3.84 4.49
C SER A 279 2.80 -3.16 3.19
N ALA A 280 3.40 -2.01 2.87
CA ALA A 280 3.22 -1.34 1.59
C ALA A 280 3.61 -2.22 0.41
N THR A 281 4.71 -2.97 0.54
CA THR A 281 5.18 -3.91 -0.49
C THR A 281 4.16 -5.02 -0.72
N ALA A 282 3.62 -5.62 0.34
CA ALA A 282 2.63 -6.70 0.21
C ALA A 282 1.37 -6.20 -0.49
N VAL A 283 0.88 -5.00 -0.16
CA VAL A 283 -0.31 -4.48 -0.82
C VAL A 283 -0.04 -4.16 -2.28
N ASN A 284 1.05 -3.48 -2.64
CA ASN A 284 1.37 -3.21 -4.04
C ASN A 284 1.51 -4.51 -4.87
N LEU A 285 2.06 -5.58 -4.28
CA LEU A 285 2.11 -6.89 -4.92
C LEU A 285 0.71 -7.48 -5.15
N SER A 286 -0.24 -7.23 -4.25
CA SER A 286 -1.65 -7.62 -4.45
C SER A 286 -2.34 -6.78 -5.52
N LEU A 287 -2.02 -5.49 -5.62
CA LEU A 287 -2.63 -4.57 -6.59
C LEU A 287 -2.31 -4.93 -8.03
N LEU A 288 -1.26 -5.71 -8.31
CA LEU A 288 -1.03 -6.31 -9.64
C LEU A 288 -2.22 -7.14 -10.14
N THR A 289 -3.05 -7.67 -9.24
CA THR A 289 -4.29 -8.37 -9.64
C THR A 289 -5.39 -7.41 -10.12
N ALA A 290 -5.32 -6.12 -9.75
CA ALA A 290 -6.24 -5.09 -10.23
C ALA A 290 -6.10 -4.85 -11.73
N ASP A 291 -4.87 -4.90 -12.28
CA ASP A 291 -4.63 -4.76 -13.72
C ASP A 291 -5.36 -5.86 -14.51
N LEU A 292 -5.30 -7.09 -14.00
CA LEU A 292 -6.01 -8.23 -14.58
C LEU A 292 -7.53 -8.09 -14.43
N PHE A 293 -8.03 -7.64 -13.27
CA PHE A 293 -9.47 -7.39 -13.09
C PHE A 293 -9.98 -6.31 -14.03
N SER A 294 -9.23 -5.22 -14.19
CA SER A 294 -9.55 -4.14 -15.13
C SER A 294 -9.59 -4.68 -16.56
N LEU A 295 -8.65 -5.55 -16.94
CA LEU A 295 -8.63 -6.21 -18.23
C LEU A 295 -9.82 -7.15 -18.43
N PHE A 296 -10.21 -7.94 -17.42
CA PHE A 296 -11.40 -8.80 -17.48
C PHE A 296 -12.67 -7.97 -17.61
N CYS A 297 -12.83 -6.91 -16.81
CA CYS A 297 -13.94 -5.97 -16.95
C CYS A 297 -13.95 -5.35 -18.35
N GLY A 298 -12.78 -4.98 -18.89
CA GLY A 298 -12.67 -4.47 -20.25
C GLY A 298 -13.08 -5.50 -21.30
N LEU A 299 -12.78 -6.77 -21.09
CA LEU A 299 -13.20 -7.86 -21.97
C LEU A 299 -14.73 -8.05 -21.98
N PHE A 300 -15.37 -7.98 -20.81
CA PHE A 300 -16.82 -8.16 -20.68
C PHE A 300 -17.62 -6.92 -21.12
N LEU A 301 -17.13 -5.71 -20.82
CA LEU A 301 -17.83 -4.45 -21.09
C LEU A 301 -17.55 -3.91 -22.50
N PHE A 302 -16.34 -4.11 -23.02
CA PHE A 302 -15.89 -3.57 -24.32
C PHE A 302 -15.61 -4.65 -25.37
N HIS A 303 -15.99 -5.91 -25.10
CA HIS A 303 -15.89 -7.05 -26.03
C HIS A 303 -14.47 -7.30 -26.60
N TYR A 304 -13.44 -7.16 -25.77
CA TYR A 304 -12.06 -7.45 -26.20
C TYR A 304 -11.80 -8.95 -26.45
N LYS A 305 -10.79 -9.26 -27.27
CA LYS A 305 -10.38 -10.65 -27.56
C LYS A 305 -9.83 -11.34 -26.32
N PHE A 306 -10.36 -12.53 -26.01
CA PHE A 306 -9.93 -13.34 -24.87
C PHE A 306 -8.69 -14.17 -25.19
N SER A 307 -7.76 -14.25 -24.24
CA SER A 307 -6.57 -15.11 -24.32
C SER A 307 -6.38 -15.88 -23.02
N VAL A 308 -6.05 -17.17 -23.13
CA VAL A 308 -5.76 -18.04 -21.98
C VAL A 308 -4.54 -17.54 -21.19
N LEU A 309 -3.64 -16.78 -21.82
CA LEU A 309 -2.48 -16.17 -21.17
C LEU A 309 -2.87 -15.25 -20.00
N TYR A 310 -4.03 -14.60 -20.03
CA TYR A 310 -4.50 -13.77 -18.90
C TYR A 310 -4.81 -14.62 -17.66
N LEU A 311 -5.40 -15.80 -17.83
CA LEU A 311 -5.66 -16.73 -16.72
C LEU A 311 -4.36 -17.29 -16.13
N ILE A 312 -3.40 -17.62 -16.99
CA ILE A 312 -2.06 -18.07 -16.56
C ILE A 312 -1.37 -16.95 -15.77
N SER A 313 -1.41 -15.72 -16.28
CA SER A 313 -0.85 -14.53 -15.61
C SER A 313 -1.45 -14.30 -14.23
N PHE A 314 -2.79 -14.43 -14.11
CA PHE A 314 -3.50 -14.33 -12.84
C PHE A 314 -3.03 -15.38 -11.84
N ALA A 315 -2.97 -16.65 -12.26
CA ALA A 315 -2.52 -17.74 -11.39
C ALA A 315 -1.08 -17.51 -10.90
N VAL A 316 -0.18 -17.07 -11.80
CA VAL A 316 1.23 -16.79 -11.47
C VAL A 316 1.35 -15.63 -10.48
N ILE A 317 0.62 -14.52 -10.68
CA ILE A 317 0.63 -13.37 -9.75
C ILE A 317 0.10 -13.79 -8.37
N ILE A 318 -0.99 -14.56 -8.31
CA ILE A 318 -1.54 -15.06 -7.05
C ILE A 318 -0.54 -15.97 -6.32
N VAL A 319 0.14 -16.87 -7.05
CA VAL A 319 1.18 -17.74 -6.47
C VAL A 319 2.34 -16.91 -5.91
N GLY A 320 2.84 -15.92 -6.65
CA GLY A 320 3.89 -15.00 -6.17
C GLY A 320 3.45 -14.21 -4.94
N PHE A 321 2.22 -13.70 -4.94
CA PHE A 321 1.66 -12.97 -3.80
C PHE A 321 1.49 -13.86 -2.56
N ILE A 322 1.03 -15.11 -2.71
CA ILE A 322 0.99 -16.09 -1.62
C ILE A 322 2.41 -16.36 -1.11
N MET A 323 3.35 -16.65 -2.01
CA MET A 323 4.75 -16.92 -1.65
C MET A 323 5.38 -15.78 -0.85
N PHE A 324 5.07 -14.53 -1.19
CA PHE A 324 5.53 -13.35 -0.45
C PHE A 324 4.97 -13.29 0.97
N ASN A 325 3.70 -13.65 1.17
CA ASN A 325 3.00 -13.51 2.45
C ASN A 325 3.12 -14.73 3.38
N VAL A 326 3.54 -15.90 2.87
CA VAL A 326 3.79 -17.08 3.71
C VAL A 326 4.92 -16.83 4.71
N VAL A 327 5.92 -16.04 4.32
CA VAL A 327 7.05 -15.69 5.19
C VAL A 327 6.82 -14.29 5.74
N PRO A 328 6.70 -14.10 7.06
CA PRO A 328 6.56 -12.76 7.62
C PRO A 328 7.83 -11.93 7.38
N THR A 329 7.67 -10.71 6.88
CA THR A 329 8.74 -9.70 6.87
C THR A 329 8.99 -9.23 8.30
N SER A 330 10.19 -9.44 8.84
CA SER A 330 10.56 -8.92 10.16
C SER A 330 10.95 -7.45 10.04
N SER A 331 10.08 -6.56 10.52
CA SER A 331 10.44 -5.18 10.86
C SER A 331 10.99 -5.17 12.28
N ALA A 332 12.11 -4.48 12.53
CA ALA A 332 12.67 -4.37 13.88
C ALA A 332 11.62 -3.77 14.84
N PRO A 333 11.43 -4.31 16.05
CA PRO A 333 10.53 -3.69 17.01
C PRO A 333 11.04 -2.27 17.34
N PRO A 334 10.13 -1.31 17.63
CA PRO A 334 10.53 -0.01 18.13
C PRO A 334 11.42 -0.17 19.37
N ASN A 335 12.41 0.71 19.51
CA ASN A 335 13.46 0.71 20.54
C ASN A 335 12.97 0.60 22.00
N ASN A 336 11.66 0.73 22.24
CA ASN A 336 11.04 0.56 23.56
C ASN A 336 11.28 -0.85 24.15
N SER A 337 11.54 -1.86 23.31
CA SER A 337 11.89 -3.22 23.79
C SER A 337 13.31 -3.33 24.37
N ALA A 338 14.23 -2.45 23.99
CA ALA A 338 15.57 -2.39 24.58
C ALA A 338 15.54 -1.69 25.96
N GLU A 339 14.71 -0.66 26.12
CA GLU A 339 14.48 -0.02 27.42
C GLU A 339 13.68 -0.91 28.37
N GLU A 340 12.70 -1.69 27.88
CA GLU A 340 11.93 -2.60 28.73
C GLU A 340 12.76 -3.81 29.19
N PHE A 341 13.71 -4.29 28.36
CA PHE A 341 14.65 -5.34 28.77
C PHE A 341 15.69 -4.78 29.75
N ALA A 342 16.19 -3.56 29.54
CA ALA A 342 17.08 -2.88 30.48
C ALA A 342 16.42 -2.63 31.85
N ASN A 343 15.15 -2.20 31.88
CA ASN A 343 14.39 -2.02 33.14
C ASN A 343 14.08 -3.34 33.85
N ARG A 344 13.83 -4.43 33.11
CA ARG A 344 13.64 -5.76 33.73
C ARG A 344 14.94 -6.33 34.29
N THR A 345 16.09 -5.97 33.71
CA THR A 345 17.40 -6.43 34.19
C THR A 345 17.86 -5.60 35.40
N ALA A 346 17.54 -4.30 35.44
CA ALA A 346 17.81 -3.41 36.57
C ALA A 346 16.89 -3.65 37.78
N GLY A 347 15.64 -4.08 37.58
CA GLY A 347 14.71 -4.42 38.65
C GLY A 347 14.90 -5.82 39.26
N SER A 348 15.72 -6.68 38.63
CA SER A 348 15.94 -8.06 39.09
C SER A 348 17.23 -8.23 39.91
N SER A 349 18.03 -7.18 40.11
CA SER A 349 19.31 -7.25 40.83
C SER A 349 19.29 -6.71 42.26
N SER A 350 18.12 -6.38 42.83
CA SER A 350 17.99 -5.99 44.25
C SER A 350 17.33 -7.10 45.09
N ASN A 351 18.22 -7.96 45.62
CA ASN A 351 18.14 -8.84 46.80
C ASN A 351 16.95 -9.82 46.99
N PRO A 352 17.27 -11.02 47.47
CA PRO A 352 16.86 -11.34 48.84
C PRO A 352 17.98 -12.04 49.62
N LEU A 353 18.57 -11.34 50.59
CA LEU A 353 19.30 -11.97 51.69
C LEU A 353 18.75 -11.38 53.00
N MET A 354 17.98 -12.22 53.69
CA MET A 354 17.81 -12.27 55.15
C MET A 354 17.85 -10.94 55.91
N ASP A 355 16.67 -10.38 56.20
CA ASP A 355 16.41 -9.74 57.50
C ASP A 355 15.40 -10.64 58.21
N ALA A 356 15.92 -11.45 59.13
CA ALA A 356 15.18 -12.10 60.18
C ALA A 356 15.78 -11.56 61.47
N ASP A 357 15.12 -10.57 62.05
CA ASP A 357 15.00 -10.27 63.49
C ASP A 357 14.36 -8.88 63.64
N GLU A 358 13.67 -8.67 64.76
CA GLU A 358 12.93 -7.45 65.16
C GLU A 358 11.60 -7.17 64.45
N GLU A 359 10.52 -7.77 64.97
CA GLU A 359 9.34 -7.01 65.45
C GLU A 359 8.41 -7.97 66.22
N ALA A 360 8.89 -8.37 67.40
CA ALA A 360 8.07 -8.97 68.44
C ALA A 360 8.06 -8.01 69.64
N GLU A 361 7.35 -6.90 69.53
CA GLU A 361 6.81 -6.14 70.66
C GLU A 361 6.03 -4.94 70.11
N THR A 362 4.74 -4.83 70.50
CA THR A 362 3.83 -3.66 70.45
C THR A 362 2.52 -3.90 69.70
N PHE A 363 1.64 -4.78 70.20
CA PHE A 363 0.18 -4.58 70.03
C PHE A 363 -0.66 -5.43 71.01
N ILE A 364 -0.44 -5.27 72.33
CA ILE A 364 -1.42 -5.71 73.35
C ILE A 364 -1.50 -4.64 74.45
N ALA A 365 -2.48 -3.75 74.31
CA ALA A 365 -3.10 -2.87 75.32
C ALA A 365 -3.88 -1.79 74.54
N VAL A 366 -5.15 -1.44 74.73
CA VAL A 366 -6.18 -1.63 75.76
C VAL A 366 -7.50 -1.22 75.10
N ASP A 367 -8.58 -1.98 75.29
CA ASP A 367 -9.97 -1.53 75.56
C ASP A 367 -10.97 -2.66 75.24
N ASN A 368 -11.61 -3.28 76.23
CA ASN A 368 -12.74 -2.65 76.93
C ASN A 368 -13.30 -3.53 78.05
N CYS A 369 -13.68 -2.84 79.12
CA CYS A 369 -14.43 -3.29 80.28
C CYS A 369 -15.92 -3.55 79.95
N ASN A 370 -16.51 -4.43 80.77
CA ASN A 370 -17.93 -4.78 80.97
C ASN A 370 -18.65 -5.61 79.90
#